data_AF-A0A1G8FEH9-F1
#
_entry.id   AF-A0A1G8FEH9-F1
#
_cell.length_a   1.000
_cell.length_b   1.000
_cell.length_c   1.000
_cell.angle_alpha   90.00
_cell.angle_beta   90.00
_cell.angle_gamma   90.00
#
_symmetry.space_group_name_H-M   'P 1'
#
loop_
_entity.id
_entity.type
_entity.pdbx_description
1 polymer ?
#
loop_
_entity_poly.entity_id
_entity_poly.type
_entity_poly.pdbx_seq_one_letter_code
_entity_poly.pdbx_strand_id
1 'polypeptide(L)' 'MITVCQEHMKDGLNLLNVPHVEEITQQYLEHRCIFCNKLAKFELFYVKPMKISLSR' A
#
# COMPACT_ATOMS: atom_id res chain seq x y z
N MET A 1 -6.72 -2.70 2.28
CA MET A 1 -5.44 -2.05 1.95
C MET A 1 -4.50 -3.12 1.46
N ILE A 2 -3.82 -2.90 0.34
CA ILE A 2 -2.79 -3.81 -0.18
C ILE A 2 -1.54 -3.01 -0.51
N THR A 3 -0.38 -3.65 -0.43
CA THR A 3 0.91 -3.03 -0.73
C THR A 3 1.55 -3.71 -1.93
N VAL A 4 2.04 -2.90 -2.88
CA VAL A 4 2.59 -3.40 -4.14
C VAL A 4 3.93 -2.76 -4.46
N CYS A 5 4.77 -3.48 -5.20
CA CYS A 5 5.94 -2.91 -5.83
C CYS A 5 5.54 -2.17 -7.11
N GLN A 6 6.47 -1.42 -7.68
CA GLN A 6 6.25 -0.65 -8.91
C GLN A 6 5.86 -1.52 -10.12
N GLU A 7 6.41 -2.74 -10.21
CA GLU A 7 6.13 -3.67 -11.31
C GLU A 7 4.67 -4.14 -11.30
N HIS A 8 4.11 -4.44 -10.11
CA HIS A 8 2.76 -4.96 -9.96
C HIS A 8 1.72 -3.87 -9.62
N MET A 9 2.03 -2.60 -9.91
CA MET A 9 1.12 -1.50 -9.63
C MET A 9 -0.20 -1.64 -10.40
N LYS A 10 -0.11 -1.97 -11.70
CA LYS A 10 -1.28 -2.17 -12.55
C LYS A 10 -2.12 -3.38 -12.11
N ASP A 11 -1.46 -4.47 -11.73
CA ASP A 11 -2.14 -5.66 -11.20
C ASP A 11 -2.84 -5.35 -9.89
N GLY A 12 -2.21 -4.57 -9.01
CA GLY A 12 -2.81 -4.07 -7.77
C GLY A 12 -4.03 -3.17 -8.00
N LEU A 13 -4.01 -2.31 -9.03
CA LEU A 13 -5.16 -1.50 -9.42
C LEU A 13 -6.34 -2.36 -9.90
N ASN A 14 -6.09 -3.48 -10.58
CA ASN A 14 -7.16 -4.37 -11.04
C ASN A 14 -7.84 -5.14 -9.89
N LEU A 15 -7.17 -5.28 -8.74
CA LEU A 15 -7.74 -5.95 -7.56
C LEU A 15 -8.75 -5.08 -6.81
N LEU A 16 -8.76 -3.77 -7.05
CA LEU A 16 -9.61 -2.83 -6.36
C LEU A 16 -10.38 -1.99 -7.37
N ASN A 17 -11.69 -1.92 -7.25
CA ASN A 17 -12.53 -1.07 -8.09
C ASN A 17 -12.39 0.42 -7.69
N VAL A 18 -11.43 1.15 -8.30
CA VAL A 18 -11.13 2.58 -8.04
C VAL A 18 -10.43 2.85 -6.70
N PRO A 19 -9.19 2.38 -6.48
CA PRO A 19 -8.44 2.64 -5.25
C PRO A 19 -7.75 4.00 -5.27
N HIS A 20 -7.58 4.59 -4.09
CA HIS A 20 -6.58 5.62 -3.86
C HIS A 20 -5.19 5.00 -3.76
N VAL A 21 -4.17 5.73 -4.21
CA VAL A 21 -2.77 5.31 -4.22
C VAL A 21 -1.95 6.29 -3.38
N GLU A 22 -1.18 5.77 -2.42
CA GLU A 22 -0.16 6.55 -1.72
C GLU A 22 1.21 5.88 -1.82
N GLU A 23 2.27 6.68 -1.92
CA GLU A 23 3.64 6.20 -1.78
C GLU A 23 3.95 5.91 -0.30
N ILE A 24 4.58 4.77 -0.05
CA ILE A 24 5.02 4.39 1.29
C ILE A 24 6.29 5.20 1.61
N THR A 25 6.13 6.28 2.36
CA THR A 25 7.24 7.15 2.78
C THR A 25 7.81 6.78 4.16
N GLN A 26 7.11 5.94 4.93
CA GLN A 26 7.54 5.51 6.26
C GLN A 26 8.59 4.40 6.15
N GLN A 27 9.86 4.77 6.35
CA GLN A 27 11.04 3.90 6.28
C GLN A 27 11.03 2.71 7.24
N TYR A 28 10.13 2.67 8.22
CA TYR A 28 10.09 1.67 9.30
C TYR A 28 9.12 0.52 9.03
N LEU A 29 8.30 0.58 7.98
CA LEU A 29 7.43 -0.52 7.60
C LEU A 29 7.99 -1.20 6.34
N GLU A 30 8.69 -2.32 6.55
CA GLU A 30 9.12 -3.21 5.47
C GLU A 30 7.90 -3.94 4.85
N HIS A 31 7.02 -3.19 4.21
CA HIS A 31 5.91 -3.79 3.48
C HIS A 31 6.44 -4.55 2.27
N ARG A 32 5.88 -5.75 2.06
CA ARG A 32 6.21 -6.61 0.94
C ARG A 32 5.10 -6.52 -0.10
N CYS A 33 5.48 -6.60 -1.37
CA CYS A 33 4.52 -6.67 -2.46
C CYS A 33 3.75 -7.99 -2.37
N ILE A 34 2.42 -7.94 -2.41
CA ILE A 34 1.59 -9.15 -2.30
C ILE A 34 1.85 -10.18 -3.41
N PHE A 35 2.37 -9.73 -4.56
CA PHE A 35 2.55 -10.57 -5.75
C PHE A 35 3.91 -11.27 -5.81
N CYS A 36 4.98 -10.58 -5.40
CA CYS A 36 6.35 -11.07 -5.61
C CYS A 36 7.26 -10.97 -4.38
N ASN A 37 6.72 -10.53 -3.24
CA ASN A 37 7.44 -10.41 -1.98
C ASN A 37 8.70 -9.50 -2.02
N LYS A 38 8.88 -8.71 -3.09
CA LYS A 38 9.86 -7.60 -3.14
C LYS A 38 9.39 -6.46 -2.23
N LEU A 39 10.26 -5.50 -1.96
CA LEU A 39 9.89 -4.28 -1.23
C LEU A 39 8.71 -3.58 -1.92
N ALA A 40 7.63 -3.33 -1.18
CA ALA A 40 6.52 -2.53 -1.66
C ALA A 40 6.89 -1.04 -1.63
N LYS A 41 6.42 -0.31 -2.63
CA LYS A 41 6.59 1.15 -2.73
C LYS A 41 5.27 1.90 -2.62
N PHE A 42 4.17 1.22 -2.91
CA PHE A 42 2.85 1.82 -3.00
C PHE A 42 1.87 1.08 -2.11
N GLU A 43 0.98 1.85 -1.51
CA GLU A 43 -0.18 1.39 -0.77
C GLU A 43 -1.45 1.75 -1.54
N LEU A 44 -2.31 0.76 -1.72
CA LEU A 44 -3.60 0.89 -2.40
C LEU A 44 -4.73 0.66 -1.38
N PHE A 45 -5.68 1.59 -1.29
CA PHE A 45 -6.77 1.52 -0.33
C PHE A 45 -8.04 2.24 -0.82
N TYR A 46 -9.18 1.84 -0.26
CA TYR A 46 -10.48 2.49 -0.51
C TYR A 46 -10.73 3.67 0.43
N VAL A 47 -10.42 3.48 1.71
CA VAL A 47 -10.54 4.48 2.76
C VAL A 47 -9.22 4.48 3.49
N LYS A 48 -8.64 5.66 3.68
CA LYS A 48 -7.39 5.78 4.45
C LYS A 48 -7.67 5.30 5.86
N PRO A 49 -7.00 4.24 6.36
CA PRO A 49 -7.18 3.85 7.74
C PRO A 49 -6.80 5.05 8.60
N MET A 50 -7.76 5.52 9.40
CA MET A 50 -7.52 6.63 10.33
C MET A 50 -6.35 6.19 11.21
N LYS A 51 -5.20 6.85 11.09
CA LYS A 51 -4.12 6.69 12.06
C LYS A 51 -4.69 7.24 13.36
N ILE A 52 -5.25 6.36 14.20
CA ILE A 52 -5.61 6.73 15.56
C ILE A 52 -4.28 7.07 16.21
N SER A 53 -3.97 8.36 16.26
CA SER A 53 -2.92 8.91 17.09
C SER A 53 -3.36 8.65 18.53
N LEU A 54 -3.04 7.47 19.07
CA LEU A 54 -3.05 7.25 20.51
C LEU A 54 -1.92 8.09 21.08
N SER A 55 -2.18 9.39 21.23
CA SER A 55 -1.40 10.25 22.12
C SER A 55 -1.64 9.75 23.53
N ARG A 56 -0.64 9.07 24.09
CA ARG A 56 -0.59 8.67 25.49
C ARG A 56 0.36 9.59 26.24
#